data_AF-X0GZ38-F1
#
_entry.id   AF-X0GZ38-F1
#
_cell.length_a   1.000
_cell.length_b   1.000
_cell.length_c   1.000
_cell.angle_alpha   90.00
_cell.angle_beta   90.00
_cell.angle_gamma   90.00
#
_symmetry.space_group_name_H-M   'P 1'
#
loop_
_entity.id
_entity.type
_entity.pdbx_description
1 polymer ?
#
loop_
_entity_poly.entity_id
_entity_poly.type
_entity_poly.pdbx_seq_one_letter_code
_entity_poly.pdbx_strand_id
1 'polypeptide(L)'
;MQRLNEVRQKYMVQGSLSPLAELHNLRSFGQKVAKTEPPPFLLRWSDDGNVVSYGSDLTLSMEEFRGLADHFITRSEELCDELMFGFEPHLDINMIKDDFTNAQPGFSFVSHPGNNFNSIYQDLLIQVCTSRGARLARNGHWSFQAVTSYLQKVATLEENISGGLLTACGQPPRIRELLSLAVENSPCAVRGIFVWNGSVAYALRHHKAKRSTNQEFHVVRFLPARLSIVVVKHLVCIRRLAALLRREQSGLTNPMESREQKHLLFHHHGKPWTPTRITRVVGTASKQVWNRGINVRVYRQLAIGITEKHVREVHSPFNRYDDTSSDADLNVTFAWQSGHRPLQRGITYGLDGAYPHQLQPSLLRAYQWASTKWHEFLHQASQYAPLLDIESPPVPSRHMCLNNSRATRSMMTNSKQPVTVAPKKRKRLNNDDTSRSIKKTLDSSSSIRTHTAVRIDGLAAILPEYPILICLICKTAVRPGKGIESHFRHNHRLKGEMLKAVNALHSEWTLQDPLHMSPRDKESRAVPDLKVKHGFSCKVCIYLTISKDNFVKHCSKSHPELRTSTERQYEEVSLQTWLGGKYVQYWTVLDC
;
A
#
# COMPACT_ATOMS: atom_id res chain seq x y z
N MET A 1 14.41 31.97 25.74
CA MET A 1 14.25 31.79 24.27
C MET A 1 15.38 32.43 23.47
N GLN A 2 15.65 33.74 23.55
CA GLN A 2 16.66 34.44 22.71
C GLN A 2 18.03 33.75 22.61
N ARG A 3 18.68 33.40 23.73
CA ARG A 3 19.94 32.61 23.77
C ARG A 3 19.94 31.33 22.93
N LEU A 4 18.81 30.61 22.87
CA LEU A 4 18.68 29.40 22.02
C LEU A 4 18.56 29.76 20.53
N ASN A 5 17.98 30.92 20.22
CA ASN A 5 17.85 31.40 18.85
C ASN A 5 19.19 31.92 18.29
N GLU A 6 20.04 32.52 19.13
CA GLU A 6 21.43 32.88 18.80
C GLU A 6 22.25 31.62 18.44
N VAL A 7 22.22 30.59 19.29
CA VAL A 7 22.86 29.29 19.03
C VAL A 7 22.29 28.63 17.77
N ARG A 8 20.97 28.68 17.58
CA ARG A 8 20.31 28.19 16.35
C ARG A 8 20.80 28.92 15.11
N GLN A 9 20.89 30.25 15.14
CA GLN A 9 21.33 31.05 13.99
C GLN A 9 22.81 30.78 13.66
N LYS A 10 23.67 30.66 14.67
CA LYS A 10 25.11 30.45 14.48
C LYS A 10 25.48 29.02 14.06
N TYR A 11 24.74 28.01 14.52
CA TYR A 11 25.13 26.60 14.34
C TYR A 11 24.09 25.70 13.66
N MET A 12 22.80 26.06 13.63
CA MET A 12 21.71 25.20 13.13
C MET A 12 21.07 25.70 11.83
N VAL A 13 21.63 26.73 11.19
CA VAL A 13 21.18 27.20 9.87
C VAL A 13 21.74 26.29 8.78
N GLN A 14 20.85 25.72 7.97
CA GLN A 14 21.21 24.86 6.85
C GLN A 14 22.02 25.65 5.80
N GLY A 15 23.17 25.12 5.38
CA GLY A 15 24.11 25.81 4.49
C GLY A 15 25.09 26.77 5.17
N SER A 16 25.09 26.86 6.51
CA SER A 16 26.18 27.52 7.25
C SER A 16 27.45 26.65 7.29
N LEU A 17 28.62 27.26 7.50
CA LEU A 17 29.89 26.56 7.70
C LEU A 17 30.02 25.97 9.13
N SER A 18 28.95 25.36 9.65
CA SER A 18 28.94 24.75 10.98
C SER A 18 29.11 23.22 10.88
N PRO A 19 29.76 22.57 11.87
CA PRO A 19 29.85 21.11 11.90
C PRO A 19 28.48 20.41 11.91
N LEU A 20 27.45 21.04 12.50
CA LEU A 20 26.09 20.49 12.53
C LEU A 20 25.40 20.60 11.17
N ALA A 21 25.59 21.71 10.45
CA ALA A 21 25.08 21.86 9.09
C ALA A 21 25.72 20.81 8.17
N GLU A 22 27.02 20.53 8.33
CA GLU A 22 27.70 19.50 7.54
C GLU A 22 27.27 18.08 7.94
N LEU A 23 27.06 17.78 9.23
CA LEU A 23 26.43 16.52 9.65
C LEU A 23 25.02 16.34 9.05
N HIS A 24 24.27 17.43 8.89
CA HIS A 24 22.98 17.41 8.18
C HIS A 24 23.15 17.19 6.66
N ASN A 25 24.13 17.83 6.01
CA ASN A 25 24.46 17.61 4.60
C ASN A 25 24.86 16.15 4.35
N LEU A 26 25.81 15.61 5.11
CA LEU A 26 26.29 14.23 5.02
C LEU A 26 25.17 13.23 5.29
N ARG A 27 24.29 13.49 6.27
CA ARG A 27 23.08 12.67 6.49
C ARG A 27 22.14 12.71 5.28
N SER A 28 21.91 13.88 4.69
CA SER A 28 21.04 14.03 3.51
C SER A 28 21.65 13.39 2.26
N PHE A 29 22.97 13.47 2.09
CA PHE A 29 23.74 12.79 1.05
C PHE A 29 23.67 11.28 1.21
N GLY A 30 23.98 10.74 2.40
CA GLY A 30 23.85 9.31 2.71
C GLY A 30 22.41 8.80 2.54
N GLN A 31 21.39 9.61 2.87
CA GLN A 31 19.99 9.31 2.58
C GLN A 31 19.60 9.38 1.10
N LYS A 32 20.39 10.04 0.24
CA LYS A 32 20.23 10.01 -1.22
C LYS A 32 20.92 8.78 -1.77
N VAL A 33 22.18 8.55 -1.40
CA VAL A 33 22.99 7.37 -1.78
C VAL A 33 22.25 6.08 -1.44
N ALA A 34 21.81 5.89 -0.20
CA ALA A 34 21.04 4.72 0.23
C ALA A 34 19.60 4.63 -0.31
N LYS A 35 19.20 5.50 -1.24
CA LYS A 35 17.98 5.40 -2.08
C LYS A 35 18.28 5.19 -3.56
N THR A 36 19.50 5.47 -4.01
CA THR A 36 19.94 5.32 -5.41
C THR A 36 20.85 4.11 -5.61
N GLU A 37 21.53 3.64 -4.57
CA GLU A 37 22.18 2.34 -4.57
C GLU A 37 21.10 1.24 -4.65
N PRO A 38 21.20 0.30 -5.62
CA PRO A 38 20.35 -0.88 -5.60
C PRO A 38 20.65 -1.70 -4.34
N PRO A 39 19.66 -2.33 -3.70
CA PRO A 39 19.90 -3.05 -2.46
C PRO A 39 20.89 -4.22 -2.63
N PRO A 40 21.67 -4.57 -1.58
CA PRO A 40 22.62 -5.68 -1.63
C PRO A 40 21.96 -7.07 -1.58
N PHE A 41 20.73 -7.21 -2.09
CA PHE A 41 20.03 -8.47 -2.28
C PHE A 41 19.69 -8.66 -3.77
N LEU A 42 20.55 -9.38 -4.50
CA LEU A 42 20.21 -9.88 -5.81
C LEU A 42 19.64 -11.30 -5.68
N LEU A 43 18.32 -11.42 -5.82
CA LEU A 43 17.68 -12.72 -6.02
C LEU A 43 17.92 -13.11 -7.48
N ARG A 44 18.63 -14.22 -7.70
CA ARG A 44 18.72 -14.85 -9.02
C ARG A 44 17.55 -15.82 -9.17
N TRP A 45 17.11 -16.02 -10.40
CA TRP A 45 15.98 -16.88 -10.71
C TRP A 45 16.35 -17.85 -11.83
N SER A 46 15.68 -18.99 -11.88
CA SER A 46 15.60 -19.81 -13.08
C SER A 46 14.81 -19.10 -14.19
N ASP A 47 14.97 -19.56 -15.42
CA ASP A 47 14.33 -18.98 -16.62
C ASP A 47 12.80 -19.17 -16.61
N ASP A 48 12.32 -20.33 -16.14
CA ASP A 48 10.89 -20.58 -15.85
C ASP A 48 10.37 -19.77 -14.65
N GLY A 49 11.28 -19.23 -13.84
CA GLY A 49 11.01 -18.53 -12.60
C GLY A 49 10.53 -19.37 -11.44
N ASN A 50 10.46 -20.69 -11.54
CA ASN A 50 9.97 -21.55 -10.45
C ASN A 50 11.00 -21.75 -9.32
N VAL A 51 12.26 -21.35 -9.54
CA VAL A 51 13.36 -21.48 -8.57
C VAL A 51 14.00 -20.11 -8.30
N VAL A 52 14.24 -19.80 -7.02
CA VAL A 52 14.93 -18.60 -6.55
C VAL A 52 16.21 -18.95 -5.81
N SER A 53 17.30 -18.24 -6.10
CA SER A 53 18.59 -18.36 -5.41
C SER A 53 18.98 -17.05 -4.71
N TYR A 54 19.43 -17.18 -3.46
CA TYR A 54 19.93 -16.08 -2.63
C TYR A 54 21.37 -16.41 -2.20
N GLY A 55 22.34 -15.59 -2.62
CA GLY A 55 23.76 -15.90 -2.47
C GLY A 55 24.20 -17.09 -3.31
N SER A 56 25.14 -17.89 -2.83
CA SER A 56 25.55 -19.19 -3.39
C SER A 56 24.82 -20.38 -2.75
N ASP A 57 24.46 -20.27 -1.47
CA ASP A 57 24.23 -21.44 -0.61
C ASP A 57 22.74 -21.78 -0.38
N LEU A 58 21.83 -20.91 -0.83
CA LEU A 58 20.38 -21.07 -0.70
C LEU A 58 19.72 -20.95 -2.07
N THR A 59 19.12 -22.06 -2.50
CA THR A 59 18.26 -22.16 -3.68
C THR A 59 16.98 -22.87 -3.24
N LEU A 60 15.82 -22.39 -3.68
CA LEU A 60 14.49 -22.89 -3.31
C LEU A 60 13.56 -22.86 -4.51
N SER A 61 12.83 -23.94 -4.75
CA SER A 61 11.64 -23.93 -5.60
C SER A 61 10.48 -23.19 -4.93
N MET A 62 9.49 -22.76 -5.72
CA MET A 62 8.25 -22.20 -5.17
C MET A 62 7.44 -23.26 -4.40
N GLU A 63 7.61 -24.56 -4.67
CA GLU A 63 6.99 -25.64 -3.90
C GLU A 63 7.57 -25.73 -2.49
N GLU A 64 8.91 -25.83 -2.37
CA GLU A 64 9.59 -25.81 -1.09
C GLU A 64 9.24 -24.54 -0.29
N PHE A 65 9.24 -23.37 -0.93
CA PHE A 65 8.92 -22.11 -0.25
C PHE A 65 7.52 -22.12 0.39
N ARG A 66 6.50 -22.66 -0.30
CA ARG A 66 5.14 -22.81 0.25
C ARG A 66 5.11 -23.71 1.49
N GLY A 67 5.89 -24.79 1.47
CA GLY A 67 5.96 -25.77 2.56
C GLY A 67 6.32 -25.17 3.92
N LEU A 68 7.05 -24.05 3.99
CA LEU A 68 7.36 -23.41 5.28
C LEU A 68 6.15 -22.69 5.90
N ALA A 69 5.23 -22.18 5.07
CA ALA A 69 3.97 -21.64 5.58
C ALA A 69 3.04 -22.76 6.03
N ASP A 70 2.92 -23.83 5.25
CA ASP A 70 2.10 -24.99 5.61
C ASP A 70 2.59 -25.67 6.89
N HIS A 71 3.89 -25.95 7.01
CA HIS A 71 4.50 -26.54 8.22
C HIS A 71 4.09 -25.82 9.51
N PHE A 72 4.12 -24.48 9.53
CA PHE A 72 3.68 -23.72 10.69
C PHE A 72 2.18 -23.82 10.97
N ILE A 73 1.34 -23.94 9.93
CA ILE A 73 -0.11 -24.11 10.07
C ILE A 73 -0.40 -25.51 10.58
N THR A 74 0.04 -26.55 9.85
CA THR A 74 -0.12 -27.97 10.18
C THR A 74 0.39 -28.27 11.59
N ARG A 75 1.59 -27.81 11.97
CA ARG A 75 2.11 -28.02 13.33
C ARG A 75 1.36 -27.23 14.40
N SER A 76 0.71 -26.12 14.05
CA SER A 76 -0.17 -25.40 14.96
C SER A 76 -1.50 -26.13 15.15
N GLU A 77 -2.07 -26.75 14.12
CA GLU A 77 -3.27 -27.59 14.20
C GLU A 77 -3.03 -28.81 15.11
N GLU A 78 -1.99 -29.60 14.82
CA GLU A 78 -1.59 -30.76 15.64
C GLU A 78 -1.46 -30.43 17.13
N LEU A 79 -0.75 -29.34 17.45
CA LEU A 79 -0.57 -28.88 18.83
C LEU A 79 -1.86 -28.35 19.43
N CYS A 80 -2.71 -27.69 18.63
CA CYS A 80 -3.99 -27.18 19.10
C CYS A 80 -4.93 -28.31 19.52
N ASP A 81 -5.04 -29.35 18.70
CA ASP A 81 -5.98 -30.45 18.98
C ASP A 81 -5.47 -31.38 20.09
N GLU A 82 -4.15 -31.55 20.21
CA GLU A 82 -3.52 -32.15 21.40
C GLU A 82 -3.85 -31.34 22.68
N LEU A 83 -3.74 -30.02 22.63
CA LEU A 83 -4.01 -29.11 23.76
C LEU A 83 -5.50 -28.94 24.09
N MET A 84 -6.39 -29.45 23.25
CA MET A 84 -7.84 -29.49 23.44
C MET A 84 -8.33 -30.87 23.92
N PHE A 85 -7.47 -31.89 23.96
CA PHE A 85 -7.78 -33.24 24.46
C PHE A 85 -9.02 -33.89 23.84
N GLY A 86 -9.25 -33.69 22.54
CA GLY A 86 -10.40 -34.22 21.82
C GLY A 86 -11.72 -33.47 22.06
N PHE A 87 -11.70 -32.29 22.67
CA PHE A 87 -12.85 -31.39 22.66
C PHE A 87 -12.86 -30.56 21.36
N GLU A 88 -13.91 -30.75 20.56
CA GLU A 88 -14.11 -30.02 19.31
C GLU A 88 -15.24 -28.97 19.48
N PRO A 89 -14.90 -27.72 19.83
CA PRO A 89 -15.91 -26.67 19.99
C PRO A 89 -16.44 -26.19 18.63
N HIS A 90 -17.76 -26.05 18.52
CA HIS A 90 -18.39 -25.45 17.34
C HIS A 90 -18.08 -23.94 17.28
N LEU A 91 -17.14 -23.58 16.40
CA LEU A 91 -16.60 -22.22 16.25
C LEU A 91 -16.69 -21.76 14.79
N ASP A 92 -17.89 -21.39 14.32
CA ASP A 92 -18.03 -20.72 13.02
C ASP A 92 -17.49 -19.28 13.09
N ILE A 93 -16.39 -19.03 12.38
CA ILE A 93 -15.73 -17.73 12.29
C ILE A 93 -16.65 -16.66 11.66
N ASN A 94 -17.59 -17.06 10.81
CA ASN A 94 -18.55 -16.15 10.18
C ASN A 94 -19.54 -15.55 11.20
N MET A 95 -19.82 -16.24 12.30
CA MET A 95 -20.73 -15.78 13.36
C MET A 95 -20.03 -15.01 14.49
N ILE A 96 -18.69 -14.93 14.50
CA ILE A 96 -17.94 -14.22 15.54
C ILE A 96 -18.09 -12.70 15.34
N LYS A 97 -18.71 -12.05 16.33
CA LYS A 97 -18.91 -10.59 16.35
C LYS A 97 -17.71 -9.90 17.00
N ASP A 98 -17.29 -8.77 16.45
CA ASP A 98 -16.22 -7.93 16.99
C ASP A 98 -16.53 -6.45 16.72
N ASP A 99 -15.97 -5.56 17.54
CA ASP A 99 -16.17 -4.10 17.46
C ASP A 99 -14.84 -3.35 17.36
N PHE A 100 -14.59 -2.78 16.17
CA PHE A 100 -13.39 -2.02 15.84
C PHE A 100 -13.34 -0.64 16.49
N THR A 101 -14.48 -0.11 16.91
CA THR A 101 -14.61 1.20 17.55
C THR A 101 -14.40 1.11 19.06
N ASN A 102 -14.69 -0.05 19.66
CA ASN A 102 -14.50 -0.29 21.07
C ASN A 102 -13.00 -0.34 21.45
N ALA A 103 -12.58 0.72 22.14
CA ALA A 103 -11.25 0.91 22.72
C ALA A 103 -11.20 0.67 24.25
N GLN A 104 -12.28 0.18 24.88
CA GLN A 104 -12.33 -0.03 26.33
C GLN A 104 -11.32 -1.09 26.78
N PRO A 105 -10.56 -0.88 27.88
CA PRO A 105 -9.63 -1.88 28.41
C PRO A 105 -10.29 -3.23 28.70
N GLY A 106 -9.61 -4.34 28.37
CA GLY A 106 -10.13 -5.70 28.49
C GLY A 106 -11.07 -6.14 27.35
N PHE A 107 -11.43 -5.25 26.42
CA PHE A 107 -12.26 -5.63 25.27
C PHE A 107 -11.47 -6.34 24.16
N SER A 108 -12.08 -7.39 23.60
CA SER A 108 -11.69 -8.17 22.44
C SER A 108 -12.91 -8.93 21.92
N PHE A 109 -12.82 -9.56 20.73
CA PHE A 109 -13.86 -10.49 20.27
C PHE A 109 -14.09 -11.68 21.24
N VAL A 110 -13.07 -12.06 22.04
CA VAL A 110 -13.18 -13.12 23.05
C VAL A 110 -14.02 -12.69 24.25
N SER A 111 -13.98 -11.40 24.61
CA SER A 111 -14.77 -10.79 25.68
C SER A 111 -16.05 -10.09 25.17
N HIS A 112 -16.35 -10.16 23.88
CA HIS A 112 -17.57 -9.60 23.29
C HIS A 112 -18.81 -10.42 23.72
N PRO A 113 -19.84 -9.81 24.35
CA PRO A 113 -20.92 -10.54 25.00
C PRO A 113 -21.77 -11.35 24.02
N GLY A 114 -21.94 -10.85 22.80
CA GLY A 114 -22.75 -11.50 21.75
C GLY A 114 -22.19 -12.78 21.15
N ASN A 115 -21.06 -13.30 21.66
CA ASN A 115 -20.39 -14.53 21.22
C ASN A 115 -20.45 -15.68 22.26
N ASN A 116 -20.83 -15.41 23.51
CA ASN A 116 -20.98 -16.38 24.61
C ASN A 116 -19.82 -17.40 24.82
N PHE A 117 -18.58 -17.04 24.51
CA PHE A 117 -17.40 -17.93 24.60
C PHE A 117 -17.03 -18.42 26.03
N ASN A 118 -17.84 -18.15 27.05
CA ASN A 118 -17.61 -18.63 28.41
C ASN A 118 -18.03 -20.08 28.60
N SER A 119 -19.12 -20.55 27.97
CA SER A 119 -19.51 -21.97 28.01
C SER A 119 -18.42 -22.84 27.39
N ILE A 120 -17.98 -22.51 26.17
CA ILE A 120 -16.94 -23.25 25.44
C ILE A 120 -15.64 -23.41 26.26
N TYR A 121 -15.28 -22.40 27.05
CA TYR A 121 -14.15 -22.48 27.98
C TYR A 121 -14.41 -23.37 29.20
N GLN A 122 -15.62 -23.34 29.75
CA GLN A 122 -16.06 -24.25 30.83
C GLN A 122 -16.13 -25.71 30.34
N ASP A 123 -16.57 -25.95 29.11
CA ASP A 123 -16.62 -27.28 28.49
C ASP A 123 -15.21 -27.87 28.34
N LEU A 124 -14.21 -27.06 27.91
CA LEU A 124 -12.81 -27.51 27.93
C LEU A 124 -12.31 -27.79 29.36
N LEU A 125 -12.67 -26.98 30.36
CA LEU A 125 -12.30 -27.26 31.76
C LEU A 125 -12.87 -28.60 32.23
N ILE A 126 -14.13 -28.89 31.89
CA ILE A 126 -14.78 -30.17 32.19
C ILE A 126 -14.04 -31.31 31.49
N GLN A 127 -13.76 -31.21 30.18
CA GLN A 127 -12.99 -32.21 29.43
C GLN A 127 -11.60 -32.45 30.05
N VAL A 128 -10.90 -31.40 30.47
CA VAL A 128 -9.56 -31.47 31.06
C VAL A 128 -9.54 -32.17 32.42
N CYS A 129 -10.63 -32.05 33.18
CA CYS A 129 -10.80 -32.71 34.47
C CYS A 129 -11.35 -34.15 34.37
N THR A 130 -12.10 -34.49 33.31
CA THR A 130 -12.73 -35.82 33.16
C THR A 130 -11.99 -36.75 32.18
N SER A 131 -11.24 -36.22 31.21
CA SER A 131 -10.57 -37.02 30.18
C SER A 131 -9.42 -37.86 30.73
N ARG A 132 -9.51 -39.18 30.52
CA ARG A 132 -8.44 -40.16 30.81
C ARG A 132 -7.13 -39.89 30.06
N GLY A 133 -7.20 -39.12 28.96
CA GLY A 133 -6.05 -38.67 28.19
C GLY A 133 -5.38 -37.43 28.78
N ALA A 134 -6.17 -36.45 29.26
CA ALA A 134 -5.66 -35.17 29.75
C ALA A 134 -4.79 -35.32 31.01
N ARG A 135 -5.28 -36.06 32.03
CA ARG A 135 -4.56 -36.39 33.28
C ARG A 135 -4.01 -35.17 34.06
N LEU A 136 -4.46 -33.95 33.72
CA LEU A 136 -3.99 -32.69 34.29
C LEU A 136 -4.45 -32.51 35.74
N ALA A 137 -5.67 -32.96 36.06
CA ALA A 137 -6.16 -33.11 37.41
C ALA A 137 -6.24 -34.60 37.80
N ARG A 138 -6.05 -34.91 39.09
CA ARG A 138 -6.33 -36.21 39.71
C ARG A 138 -6.83 -35.97 41.14
N ASN A 139 -7.90 -36.65 41.54
CA ASN A 139 -8.46 -36.59 42.90
C ASN A 139 -8.66 -35.15 43.43
N GLY A 140 -9.09 -34.22 42.57
CA GLY A 140 -9.27 -32.80 42.92
C GLY A 140 -8.01 -31.92 42.88
N HIS A 141 -6.81 -32.49 42.65
CA HIS A 141 -5.54 -31.76 42.64
C HIS A 141 -4.89 -31.71 41.25
N TRP A 142 -4.19 -30.62 40.94
CA TRP A 142 -3.42 -30.49 39.70
C TRP A 142 -2.12 -31.30 39.74
N SER A 143 -1.84 -32.07 38.69
CA SER A 143 -0.56 -32.73 38.49
C SER A 143 0.46 -31.73 37.92
N PHE A 144 1.30 -31.15 38.77
CA PHE A 144 2.26 -30.12 38.35
C PHE A 144 3.20 -30.55 37.20
N GLN A 145 3.53 -31.83 37.08
CA GLN A 145 4.29 -32.37 35.95
C GLN A 145 3.49 -32.30 34.64
N ALA A 146 2.24 -32.76 34.63
CA ALA A 146 1.36 -32.69 33.47
C ALA A 146 1.06 -31.23 33.08
N VAL A 147 0.82 -30.37 34.07
CA VAL A 147 0.63 -28.92 33.86
C VAL A 147 1.86 -28.28 33.25
N THR A 148 3.07 -28.62 33.70
CA THR A 148 4.31 -28.10 33.13
C THR A 148 4.48 -28.55 31.67
N SER A 149 4.18 -29.81 31.34
CA SER A 149 4.19 -30.31 29.97
C SER A 149 3.15 -29.61 29.08
N TYR A 150 1.94 -29.36 29.60
CA TYR A 150 0.90 -28.60 28.91
C TYR A 150 1.38 -27.17 28.61
N LEU A 151 1.91 -26.45 29.60
CA LEU A 151 2.39 -25.08 29.43
C LEU A 151 3.61 -24.98 28.49
N GLN A 152 4.46 -26.00 28.43
CA GLN A 152 5.50 -26.13 27.42
C GLN A 152 4.91 -26.28 26.00
N LYS A 153 3.92 -27.19 25.82
CA LYS A 153 3.22 -27.37 24.54
C LYS A 153 2.48 -26.11 24.10
N VAL A 154 1.85 -25.37 25.02
CA VAL A 154 1.24 -24.05 24.74
C VAL A 154 2.29 -23.04 24.26
N ALA A 155 3.47 -23.00 24.86
CA ALA A 155 4.55 -22.14 24.39
C ALA A 155 5.06 -22.55 22.99
N THR A 156 5.07 -23.84 22.66
CA THR A 156 5.37 -24.35 21.32
C THR A 156 4.27 -24.02 20.30
N LEU A 157 3.00 -24.05 20.71
CA LEU A 157 1.87 -23.59 19.87
C LEU A 157 1.99 -22.08 19.61
N GLU A 158 2.26 -21.27 20.64
CA GLU A 158 2.53 -19.84 20.49
C GLU A 158 3.74 -19.58 19.55
N GLU A 159 4.80 -20.40 19.60
CA GLU A 159 5.92 -20.34 18.65
C GLU A 159 5.47 -20.65 17.21
N ASN A 160 4.68 -21.70 16.96
CA ASN A 160 4.23 -22.04 15.61
C ASN A 160 3.21 -21.04 15.05
N ILE A 161 2.27 -20.55 15.87
CA ILE A 161 1.38 -19.43 15.51
C ILE A 161 2.22 -18.20 15.13
N SER A 162 3.28 -17.88 15.86
CA SER A 162 4.16 -16.75 15.53
C SER A 162 4.87 -16.92 14.17
N GLY A 163 5.16 -18.17 13.78
CA GLY A 163 5.64 -18.53 12.45
C GLY A 163 4.56 -18.32 11.39
N GLY A 164 3.37 -18.90 11.57
CA GLY A 164 2.24 -18.75 10.64
C GLY A 164 1.82 -17.29 10.42
N LEU A 165 1.78 -16.47 11.48
CA LEU A 165 1.49 -15.03 11.34
C LEU A 165 2.58 -14.29 10.53
N LEU A 166 3.83 -14.74 10.59
CA LEU A 166 4.96 -14.15 9.85
C LEU A 166 5.00 -14.60 8.39
N THR A 167 4.67 -15.86 8.08
CA THR A 167 4.85 -16.48 6.76
C THR A 167 3.57 -16.52 5.93
N ALA A 168 2.42 -16.79 6.54
CA ALA A 168 1.22 -17.18 5.82
C ALA A 168 0.22 -16.04 5.55
N CYS A 169 0.29 -14.93 6.28
CA CYS A 169 -0.76 -13.89 6.27
C CYS A 169 -0.51 -12.71 5.29
N GLY A 170 0.45 -12.83 4.39
CA GLY A 170 0.89 -11.76 3.48
C GLY A 170 2.28 -11.21 3.82
N GLN A 171 2.62 -10.06 3.24
CA GLN A 171 3.97 -9.46 3.32
C GLN A 171 4.53 -9.37 4.75
N PRO A 172 5.65 -10.04 5.09
CA PRO A 172 6.04 -10.28 6.48
C PRO A 172 6.22 -8.99 7.30
N PRO A 173 5.71 -8.94 8.54
CA PRO A 173 5.92 -7.80 9.45
C PRO A 173 7.38 -7.65 9.89
N ARG A 174 7.68 -6.64 10.70
CA ARG A 174 8.93 -6.64 11.49
C ARG A 174 8.69 -7.39 12.78
N ILE A 175 9.66 -8.21 13.19
CA ILE A 175 9.56 -9.06 14.38
C ILE A 175 9.15 -8.27 15.64
N ARG A 176 9.75 -7.09 15.87
CA ARG A 176 9.42 -6.24 17.03
C ARG A 176 7.98 -5.68 17.00
N GLU A 177 7.38 -5.57 15.82
CA GLU A 177 6.00 -5.10 15.66
C GLU A 177 5.04 -6.29 15.89
N LEU A 178 5.34 -7.46 15.31
CA LEU A 178 4.61 -8.71 15.56
C LEU A 178 4.60 -9.13 17.05
N LEU A 179 5.74 -9.00 17.74
CA LEU A 179 5.87 -9.30 19.17
C LEU A 179 5.22 -8.24 20.09
N SER A 180 4.68 -7.16 19.54
CA SER A 180 3.84 -6.18 20.26
C SER A 180 2.33 -6.39 20.03
N LEU A 181 1.91 -7.52 19.42
CA LEU A 181 0.50 -7.87 19.29
C LEU A 181 -0.16 -8.04 20.67
N ALA A 182 -1.17 -7.22 20.93
CA ALA A 182 -2.06 -7.37 22.07
C ALA A 182 -3.30 -8.20 21.68
N VAL A 183 -3.76 -9.09 22.56
CA VAL A 183 -4.99 -9.90 22.38
C VAL A 183 -6.25 -9.13 22.80
N GLU A 184 -6.08 -8.19 23.73
CA GLU A 184 -7.13 -7.36 24.32
C GLU A 184 -6.69 -5.89 24.35
N ASN A 185 -7.66 -4.98 24.43
CA ASN A 185 -7.39 -3.57 24.66
C ASN A 185 -6.77 -3.33 26.03
N SER A 186 -5.92 -2.32 26.13
CA SER A 186 -5.31 -1.81 27.36
C SER A 186 -5.47 -0.27 27.43
N PRO A 187 -5.28 0.38 28.59
CA PRO A 187 -5.41 1.83 28.71
C PRO A 187 -4.49 2.65 27.78
N CYS A 188 -3.40 2.05 27.29
CA CYS A 188 -2.40 2.73 26.45
C CYS A 188 -2.35 2.22 24.99
N ALA A 189 -2.99 1.09 24.68
CA ALA A 189 -2.94 0.45 23.36
C ALA A 189 -4.16 -0.45 23.11
N VAL A 190 -4.76 -0.34 21.92
CA VAL A 190 -5.83 -1.23 21.46
C VAL A 190 -5.29 -2.61 21.08
N ARG A 191 -6.16 -3.62 21.06
CA ARG A 191 -5.84 -4.97 20.60
C ARG A 191 -5.31 -4.98 19.16
N GLY A 192 -4.45 -5.95 18.87
CA GLY A 192 -3.89 -6.19 17.55
C GLY A 192 -4.56 -7.30 16.76
N ILE A 193 -5.55 -8.01 17.31
CA ILE A 193 -6.23 -9.16 16.67
C ILE A 193 -7.74 -8.92 16.66
N PHE A 194 -8.41 -9.26 15.56
CA PHE A 194 -9.84 -9.03 15.34
C PHE A 194 -10.46 -9.99 14.33
N VAL A 195 -11.79 -9.97 14.23
CA VAL A 195 -12.56 -10.64 13.17
C VAL A 195 -13.26 -9.60 12.31
N TRP A 196 -13.15 -9.71 10.98
CA TRP A 196 -13.80 -8.84 10.02
C TRP A 196 -14.33 -9.65 8.83
N ASN A 197 -15.62 -9.54 8.51
CA ASN A 197 -16.29 -10.29 7.43
C ASN A 197 -15.89 -11.77 7.39
N GLY A 198 -16.18 -12.51 8.48
CA GLY A 198 -15.87 -13.95 8.62
C GLY A 198 -14.38 -14.32 8.58
N SER A 199 -13.49 -13.33 8.64
CA SER A 199 -12.05 -13.52 8.43
C SER A 199 -11.28 -13.02 9.66
N VAL A 200 -10.40 -13.84 10.23
CA VAL A 200 -9.51 -13.41 11.32
C VAL A 200 -8.34 -12.62 10.74
N ALA A 201 -7.95 -11.54 11.42
CA ALA A 201 -6.87 -10.68 10.98
C ALA A 201 -6.10 -10.06 12.16
N TYR A 202 -4.90 -9.56 11.87
CA TYR A 202 -4.10 -8.80 12.82
C TYR A 202 -3.64 -7.45 12.25
N ALA A 203 -3.71 -6.39 13.08
CA ALA A 203 -3.16 -5.07 12.80
C ALA A 203 -1.87 -4.80 13.58
N LEU A 204 -0.89 -4.24 12.90
CA LEU A 204 0.30 -3.65 13.53
C LEU A 204 0.34 -2.14 13.32
N ARG A 205 0.70 -1.38 14.35
CA ARG A 205 1.00 0.06 14.25
C ARG A 205 2.47 0.29 13.87
N HIS A 206 2.74 0.94 12.74
CA HIS A 206 4.10 1.16 12.30
C HIS A 206 4.74 2.47 12.84
N HIS A 207 5.32 2.39 14.04
CA HIS A 207 5.90 3.55 14.75
C HIS A 207 7.17 4.17 14.13
N LYS A 208 7.78 3.65 13.04
CA LYS A 208 8.91 4.38 12.41
C LYS A 208 8.44 5.60 11.63
N ALA A 209 7.26 5.55 11.01
CA ALA A 209 6.67 6.69 10.30
C ALA A 209 6.56 7.93 11.21
N LYS A 210 6.14 7.73 12.46
CA LYS A 210 6.03 8.79 13.48
C LYS A 210 7.30 9.64 13.65
N ARG A 211 8.49 9.06 13.47
CA ARG A 211 9.78 9.80 13.57
C ARG A 211 10.17 10.58 12.30
N SER A 212 9.40 10.49 11.22
CA SER A 212 9.63 11.20 9.96
C SER A 212 8.44 12.02 9.47
N THR A 213 7.21 11.64 9.82
CA THR A 213 5.96 12.30 9.38
C THR A 213 5.00 12.63 10.53
N ASN A 214 5.37 12.33 11.79
CA ASN A 214 4.53 12.45 12.98
C ASN A 214 3.19 11.68 12.96
N GLN A 215 3.00 10.78 12.00
CA GLN A 215 1.80 9.94 11.88
C GLN A 215 2.14 8.45 12.07
N GLU A 216 1.22 7.71 12.70
CA GLU A 216 1.27 6.25 12.82
C GLU A 216 0.28 5.63 11.85
N PHE A 217 0.60 4.46 11.31
CA PHE A 217 -0.29 3.76 10.37
C PHE A 217 -0.52 2.31 10.75
N HIS A 218 -1.75 1.86 10.57
CA HIS A 218 -2.14 0.48 10.77
C HIS A 218 -1.88 -0.34 9.49
N VAL A 219 -1.20 -1.48 9.63
CA VAL A 219 -1.04 -2.47 8.56
C VAL A 219 -1.75 -3.75 8.98
N VAL A 220 -2.80 -4.13 8.24
CA VAL A 220 -3.58 -5.33 8.48
C VAL A 220 -3.06 -6.49 7.64
N ARG A 221 -3.17 -7.70 8.20
CA ARG A 221 -2.98 -8.98 7.51
C ARG A 221 -4.08 -9.93 7.93
N PHE A 222 -4.76 -10.52 6.96
CA PHE A 222 -5.72 -11.59 7.20
C PHE A 222 -5.01 -12.93 7.28
N LEU A 223 -5.53 -13.83 8.10
CA LEU A 223 -5.00 -15.19 8.25
C LEU A 223 -5.63 -16.11 7.19
N PRO A 224 -4.95 -17.18 6.76
CA PRO A 224 -5.60 -18.30 6.11
C PRO A 224 -6.66 -18.94 7.02
N ALA A 225 -7.62 -19.65 6.41
CA ALA A 225 -8.76 -20.26 7.10
C ALA A 225 -8.33 -21.21 8.23
N ARG A 226 -7.39 -22.13 7.93
CA ARG A 226 -6.79 -23.06 8.88
C ARG A 226 -6.15 -22.38 10.10
N LEU A 227 -5.24 -21.43 9.85
CA LEU A 227 -4.58 -20.66 10.90
C LEU A 227 -5.59 -19.81 11.71
N SER A 228 -6.68 -19.37 11.09
CA SER A 228 -7.75 -18.63 11.75
C SER A 228 -8.46 -19.49 12.80
N ILE A 229 -8.81 -20.75 12.51
CA ILE A 229 -9.38 -21.68 13.51
C ILE A 229 -8.41 -21.88 14.66
N VAL A 230 -7.13 -22.14 14.39
CA VAL A 230 -6.15 -22.38 15.46
C VAL A 230 -5.96 -21.14 16.36
N VAL A 231 -5.92 -19.94 15.78
CA VAL A 231 -5.82 -18.70 16.56
C VAL A 231 -7.09 -18.44 17.39
N VAL A 232 -8.28 -18.77 16.89
CA VAL A 232 -9.52 -18.67 17.66
C VAL A 232 -9.57 -19.72 18.77
N LYS A 233 -9.33 -21.02 18.48
CA LYS A 233 -9.22 -22.10 19.49
C LYS A 233 -8.18 -21.73 20.57
N HIS A 234 -7.03 -21.18 20.18
CA HIS A 234 -6.01 -20.71 21.12
C HIS A 234 -6.53 -19.58 22.03
N LEU A 235 -7.06 -18.50 21.46
CA LEU A 235 -7.47 -17.31 22.21
C LEU A 235 -8.70 -17.55 23.09
N VAL A 236 -9.67 -18.32 22.60
CA VAL A 236 -10.92 -18.62 23.31
C VAL A 236 -10.72 -19.67 24.40
N CYS A 237 -9.94 -20.73 24.15
CA CYS A 237 -9.86 -21.89 25.05
C CYS A 237 -8.48 -22.05 25.70
N ILE A 238 -7.47 -22.39 24.90
CA ILE A 238 -6.14 -22.84 25.37
C ILE A 238 -5.44 -21.77 26.21
N ARG A 239 -5.47 -20.51 25.77
CA ARG A 239 -4.82 -19.38 26.46
C ARG A 239 -5.44 -19.11 27.82
N ARG A 240 -6.77 -19.25 27.96
CA ARG A 240 -7.49 -19.10 29.24
C ARG A 240 -7.13 -20.22 30.21
N LEU A 241 -7.09 -21.46 29.72
CA LEU A 241 -6.68 -22.62 30.52
C LEU A 241 -5.21 -22.48 30.96
N ALA A 242 -4.31 -22.10 30.06
CA ALA A 242 -2.91 -21.84 30.40
C ALA A 242 -2.75 -20.69 31.42
N ALA A 243 -3.59 -19.66 31.36
CA ALA A 243 -3.60 -18.58 32.35
C ALA A 243 -4.06 -19.04 33.74
N LEU A 244 -5.10 -19.90 33.81
CA LEU A 244 -5.53 -20.54 35.05
C LEU A 244 -4.41 -21.44 35.60
N LEU A 245 -3.88 -22.36 34.81
CA LEU A 245 -2.87 -23.31 35.26
C LEU A 245 -1.57 -22.64 35.75
N ARG A 246 -1.15 -21.51 35.13
CA ARG A 246 -0.02 -20.69 35.60
C ARG A 246 -0.29 -20.07 36.98
N ARG A 247 -1.52 -19.61 37.25
CA ARG A 247 -1.95 -19.08 38.57
C ARG A 247 -1.88 -20.18 39.63
N GLU A 248 -2.43 -21.35 39.34
CA GLU A 248 -2.42 -22.47 40.31
C GLU A 248 -0.99 -23.00 40.58
N GLN A 249 -0.06 -22.89 39.62
CA GLN A 249 1.36 -23.20 39.85
C GLN A 249 2.09 -22.16 40.72
N SER A 250 1.77 -20.88 40.61
CA SER A 250 2.45 -19.81 41.37
C SER A 250 1.86 -19.59 42.77
N GLY A 251 0.77 -20.28 43.11
CA GLY A 251 -0.05 -20.01 44.28
C GLY A 251 -0.71 -18.62 44.21
N LEU A 252 -1.30 -18.20 45.33
CA LEU A 252 -1.93 -16.88 45.48
C LEU A 252 -0.89 -15.75 45.73
N THR A 253 0.23 -15.81 45.02
CA THR A 253 1.28 -14.79 45.11
C THR A 253 0.82 -13.47 44.48
N ASN A 254 0.65 -12.48 45.36
CA ASN A 254 0.42 -11.05 45.14
C ASN A 254 -0.39 -10.64 43.87
N PRO A 255 -1.72 -10.42 44.00
CA PRO A 255 -2.58 -10.02 42.87
C PRO A 255 -2.12 -8.76 42.12
N MET A 256 -1.33 -7.89 42.75
CA MET A 256 -0.96 -6.56 42.24
C MET A 256 0.06 -6.60 41.09
N GLU A 257 1.01 -7.55 41.09
CA GLU A 257 1.92 -7.77 39.95
C GLU A 257 1.19 -8.34 38.72
N SER A 258 -0.05 -8.81 38.91
CA SER A 258 -0.70 -9.72 37.97
C SER A 258 -1.50 -9.04 36.85
N ARG A 259 -1.59 -7.71 36.81
CA ARG A 259 -2.33 -6.96 35.76
C ARG A 259 -1.46 -6.35 34.69
N GLU A 260 -0.23 -5.97 34.99
CA GLU A 260 0.63 -5.31 34.00
C GLU A 260 1.15 -6.32 32.97
N GLN A 261 0.94 -6.01 31.69
CA GLN A 261 1.52 -6.73 30.53
C GLN A 261 0.98 -8.17 30.27
N LYS A 262 -0.16 -8.58 30.84
CA LYS A 262 -0.84 -9.84 30.42
C LYS A 262 -1.51 -9.80 29.03
N HIS A 263 -1.73 -8.59 28.51
CA HIS A 263 -2.45 -8.36 27.24
C HIS A 263 -1.69 -8.79 25.98
N LEU A 264 -0.38 -9.09 26.04
CA LEU A 264 0.43 -9.43 24.88
C LEU A 264 0.29 -10.91 24.48
N LEU A 265 0.12 -11.21 23.19
CA LEU A 265 0.05 -12.58 22.68
C LEU A 265 1.35 -13.35 22.99
N PHE A 266 2.49 -12.82 22.54
CA PHE A 266 3.81 -13.46 22.61
C PHE A 266 4.66 -12.90 23.76
N HIS A 267 4.43 -13.41 24.98
CA HIS A 267 5.04 -12.89 26.20
C HIS A 267 5.54 -13.97 27.18
N HIS A 268 6.37 -13.58 28.14
CA HIS A 268 6.87 -14.44 29.21
C HIS A 268 7.01 -13.59 30.48
N HIS A 269 6.24 -13.93 31.53
CA HIS A 269 6.06 -13.10 32.74
C HIS A 269 5.80 -11.62 32.40
N GLY A 270 4.76 -11.38 31.59
CA GLY A 270 4.36 -10.06 31.10
C GLY A 270 5.20 -9.54 29.93
N LYS A 271 6.52 -9.70 29.98
CA LYS A 271 7.46 -9.09 29.04
C LYS A 271 7.32 -9.70 27.62
N PRO A 272 7.35 -8.89 26.54
CA PRO A 272 7.37 -9.40 25.17
C PRO A 272 8.52 -10.36 24.93
N TRP A 273 8.35 -11.36 24.05
CA TRP A 273 9.46 -12.21 23.64
C TRP A 273 10.59 -11.43 22.95
N THR A 274 11.79 -12.01 22.95
CA THR A 274 12.94 -11.46 22.22
C THR A 274 12.87 -11.78 20.72
N PRO A 275 13.30 -10.87 19.81
CA PRO A 275 13.33 -11.17 18.37
C PRO A 275 14.24 -12.35 17.99
N THR A 276 15.21 -12.70 18.85
CA THR A 276 16.05 -13.90 18.68
C THR A 276 15.25 -15.19 18.82
N ARG A 277 14.18 -15.22 19.64
CA ARG A 277 13.30 -16.38 19.77
C ARG A 277 12.60 -16.72 18.46
N ILE A 278 11.95 -15.74 17.82
CA ILE A 278 11.32 -15.90 16.50
C ILE A 278 12.36 -16.25 15.42
N THR A 279 13.57 -15.68 15.52
CA THR A 279 14.67 -16.01 14.59
C THR A 279 15.13 -17.47 14.73
N ARG A 280 15.15 -18.03 15.95
CA ARG A 280 15.39 -19.46 16.20
C ARG A 280 14.26 -20.32 15.64
N VAL A 281 13.00 -19.98 15.92
CA VAL A 281 11.82 -20.73 15.44
C VAL A 281 11.84 -20.88 13.92
N VAL A 282 12.02 -19.77 13.18
CA VAL A 282 12.10 -19.78 11.71
C VAL A 282 13.33 -20.54 11.21
N GLY A 283 14.49 -20.39 11.86
CA GLY A 283 15.71 -21.12 11.49
C GLY A 283 15.63 -22.63 11.75
N THR A 284 14.87 -23.07 12.77
CA THR A 284 14.59 -24.49 13.02
C THR A 284 13.61 -25.05 12.00
N ALA A 285 12.47 -24.36 11.77
CA ALA A 285 11.46 -24.79 10.82
C ALA A 285 12.02 -24.83 9.38
N SER A 286 12.73 -23.80 8.93
CA SER A 286 13.33 -23.84 7.58
C SER A 286 14.46 -24.86 7.47
N LYS A 287 15.17 -25.19 8.56
CA LYS A 287 16.12 -26.31 8.54
C LYS A 287 15.42 -27.67 8.38
N GLN A 288 14.19 -27.83 8.89
CA GLN A 288 13.40 -29.04 8.70
C GLN A 288 12.77 -29.11 7.29
N VAL A 289 12.20 -28.00 6.80
CA VAL A 289 11.44 -27.97 5.53
C VAL A 289 12.33 -27.78 4.30
N TRP A 290 13.42 -27.00 4.40
CA TRP A 290 14.30 -26.64 3.28
C TRP A 290 15.72 -27.20 3.41
N ASN A 291 15.97 -28.08 4.40
CA ASN A 291 17.31 -28.54 4.81
C ASN A 291 18.31 -27.41 5.18
N ARG A 292 17.87 -26.13 5.21
CA ARG A 292 18.70 -24.93 5.39
C ARG A 292 18.07 -23.97 6.39
N GLY A 293 18.75 -23.76 7.52
CA GLY A 293 18.32 -22.81 8.54
C GLY A 293 18.54 -21.36 8.10
N ILE A 294 17.47 -20.59 7.94
CA ILE A 294 17.52 -19.17 7.56
C ILE A 294 17.02 -18.26 8.68
N ASN A 295 17.46 -17.00 8.65
CA ASN A 295 16.94 -15.99 9.56
C ASN A 295 15.78 -15.19 8.92
N VAL A 296 14.96 -14.54 9.75
CA VAL A 296 13.77 -13.79 9.31
C VAL A 296 14.09 -12.65 8.33
N ARG A 297 15.31 -12.09 8.35
CA ARG A 297 15.71 -11.07 7.35
C ARG A 297 15.82 -11.69 5.96
N VAL A 298 16.38 -12.90 5.83
CA VAL A 298 16.42 -13.65 4.56
C VAL A 298 15.01 -14.03 4.12
N TYR A 299 14.18 -14.59 5.02
CA TYR A 299 12.77 -14.90 4.71
C TYR A 299 12.03 -13.69 4.14
N ARG A 300 12.22 -12.52 4.75
CA ARG A 300 11.60 -11.26 4.31
C ARG A 300 12.01 -10.87 2.88
N GLN A 301 13.28 -11.03 2.49
CA GLN A 301 13.69 -10.66 1.13
C GLN A 301 13.14 -11.66 0.09
N LEU A 302 13.14 -12.96 0.42
CA LEU A 302 12.50 -13.99 -0.41
C LEU A 302 11.02 -13.66 -0.62
N ALA A 303 10.26 -13.45 0.46
CA ALA A 303 8.82 -13.14 0.39
C ALA A 303 8.52 -11.85 -0.40
N ILE A 304 9.39 -10.83 -0.34
CA ILE A 304 9.26 -9.61 -1.17
C ILE A 304 9.44 -9.96 -2.65
N GLY A 305 10.58 -10.52 -3.05
CA GLY A 305 10.86 -10.81 -4.47
C GLY A 305 9.94 -11.87 -5.09
N ILE A 306 9.48 -12.84 -4.29
CA ILE A 306 8.47 -13.82 -4.70
C ILE A 306 7.12 -13.15 -4.93
N THR A 307 6.71 -12.22 -4.06
CA THR A 307 5.47 -11.44 -4.28
C THR A 307 5.59 -10.57 -5.53
N GLU A 308 6.73 -9.91 -5.73
CA GLU A 308 7.00 -9.11 -6.93
C GLU A 308 6.89 -9.97 -8.20
N LYS A 309 7.51 -11.16 -8.25
CA LYS A 309 7.54 -12.00 -9.46
C LYS A 309 6.27 -12.83 -9.72
N HIS A 310 5.62 -13.38 -8.68
CA HIS A 310 4.55 -14.38 -8.85
C HIS A 310 3.14 -13.85 -8.61
N VAL A 311 2.95 -12.81 -7.80
CA VAL A 311 1.64 -12.18 -7.61
C VAL A 311 1.45 -11.15 -8.72
N ARG A 312 1.03 -11.62 -9.90
CA ARG A 312 1.01 -10.86 -11.18
C ARG A 312 0.32 -9.51 -11.08
N GLU A 313 -0.70 -9.38 -10.25
CA GLU A 313 -1.45 -8.14 -10.02
C GLU A 313 -0.60 -7.03 -9.36
N VAL A 314 0.58 -7.33 -8.82
CA VAL A 314 1.55 -6.35 -8.30
C VAL A 314 2.30 -5.63 -9.44
N HIS A 315 2.37 -6.22 -10.64
CA HIS A 315 2.96 -5.56 -11.81
C HIS A 315 2.05 -4.49 -12.44
N SER A 316 0.73 -4.56 -12.20
CA SER A 316 -0.19 -3.49 -12.55
C SER A 316 -0.25 -2.47 -11.41
N PRO A 317 -0.05 -1.15 -11.65
CA PRO A 317 -0.14 -0.16 -10.59
C PRO A 317 -1.57 -0.07 -10.02
N PHE A 318 -1.80 -0.65 -8.84
CA PHE A 318 -3.10 -0.60 -8.15
C PHE A 318 -3.53 0.83 -7.82
N ASN A 319 -4.27 1.45 -8.74
CA ASN A 319 -4.83 2.78 -8.57
C ASN A 319 -6.11 2.72 -7.74
N ARG A 320 -5.97 2.77 -6.42
CA ARG A 320 -7.08 2.82 -5.44
C ARG A 320 -8.05 4.01 -5.59
N TYR A 321 -7.79 4.92 -6.53
CA TYR A 321 -8.63 6.09 -6.82
C TYR A 321 -9.13 6.12 -8.26
N ASP A 322 -8.97 5.03 -9.03
CA ASP A 322 -9.51 4.96 -10.39
C ASP A 322 -11.03 5.13 -10.36
N ASP A 323 -11.51 6.13 -11.10
CA ASP A 323 -12.92 6.39 -11.35
C ASP A 323 -13.18 6.62 -12.83
N THR A 324 -12.39 5.94 -13.69
CA THR A 324 -12.33 6.18 -15.13
C THR A 324 -12.09 4.94 -16.01
N SER A 325 -11.43 3.89 -15.52
CA SER A 325 -11.24 2.65 -16.29
C SER A 325 -12.46 1.71 -16.23
N SER A 326 -12.47 0.69 -17.08
CA SER A 326 -13.41 -0.45 -17.02
C SER A 326 -13.29 -1.27 -15.74
N ASP A 327 -12.15 -1.16 -15.07
CA ASP A 327 -11.72 -2.07 -14.00
C ASP A 327 -11.89 -1.44 -12.61
N ALA A 328 -12.47 -0.24 -12.55
CA ALA A 328 -12.76 0.49 -11.33
C ALA A 328 -13.81 -0.23 -10.46
N ASP A 329 -13.55 -0.36 -9.16
CA ASP A 329 -14.47 -0.95 -8.18
C ASP A 329 -15.85 -0.28 -8.25
N LEU A 330 -16.93 -1.05 -8.45
CA LEU A 330 -18.30 -0.54 -8.52
C LEU A 330 -18.68 0.33 -7.30
N ASN A 331 -18.05 0.14 -6.14
CA ASN A 331 -18.20 1.01 -4.96
C ASN A 331 -17.79 2.47 -5.18
N VAL A 332 -17.07 2.79 -6.26
CA VAL A 332 -16.78 4.16 -6.72
C VAL A 332 -18.06 4.96 -6.97
N THR A 333 -19.15 4.31 -7.40
CA THR A 333 -20.47 4.93 -7.57
C THR A 333 -20.97 5.62 -6.30
N PHE A 334 -20.73 5.03 -5.11
CA PHE A 334 -21.06 5.65 -3.82
C PHE A 334 -20.23 6.91 -3.53
N ALA A 335 -19.03 7.05 -4.09
CA ALA A 335 -18.27 8.29 -3.98
C ALA A 335 -18.95 9.40 -4.79
N TRP A 336 -19.27 9.12 -6.06
CA TRP A 336 -19.99 10.04 -6.93
C TRP A 336 -21.37 10.44 -6.35
N GLN A 337 -22.10 9.49 -5.75
CA GLN A 337 -23.37 9.75 -5.06
C GLN A 337 -23.22 10.73 -3.88
N SER A 338 -22.06 10.78 -3.23
CA SER A 338 -21.72 11.78 -2.21
C SER A 338 -21.09 13.08 -2.76
N GLY A 339 -21.11 13.30 -4.08
CA GLY A 339 -20.54 14.48 -4.71
C GLY A 339 -19.00 14.52 -4.74
N HIS A 340 -18.34 13.37 -4.58
CA HIS A 340 -16.87 13.28 -4.50
C HIS A 340 -16.30 12.26 -5.49
N ARG A 341 -15.17 12.57 -6.14
CA ARG A 341 -14.32 11.52 -6.74
C ARG A 341 -13.65 10.68 -5.64
N PRO A 342 -13.27 9.41 -5.87
CA PRO A 342 -12.58 8.58 -4.88
C PRO A 342 -11.32 9.21 -4.28
N LEU A 343 -10.54 9.96 -5.06
CA LEU A 343 -9.40 10.73 -4.55
C LEU A 343 -9.85 11.86 -3.58
N GLN A 344 -10.91 12.60 -3.92
CA GLN A 344 -11.44 13.68 -3.08
C GLN A 344 -12.05 13.14 -1.79
N ARG A 345 -12.90 12.11 -1.88
CA ARG A 345 -13.37 11.33 -0.71
C ARG A 345 -12.17 10.82 0.09
N GLY A 346 -11.11 10.39 -0.60
CA GLY A 346 -9.88 9.94 0.01
C GLY A 346 -9.20 11.02 0.88
N ILE A 347 -9.07 12.24 0.35
CA ILE A 347 -8.52 13.40 1.08
C ILE A 347 -9.44 13.77 2.26
N THR A 348 -10.74 13.95 2.00
CA THR A 348 -11.75 14.38 3.00
C THR A 348 -11.86 13.43 4.20
N TYR A 349 -11.73 12.12 3.98
CA TYR A 349 -11.80 11.12 5.05
C TYR A 349 -10.43 10.54 5.46
N GLY A 350 -9.31 11.24 5.20
CA GLY A 350 -7.99 10.87 5.73
C GLY A 350 -7.40 9.56 5.16
N LEU A 351 -7.92 9.08 4.04
CA LEU A 351 -7.35 7.96 3.30
C LEU A 351 -6.15 8.37 2.44
N ASP A 352 -6.02 9.65 2.06
CA ASP A 352 -5.04 10.05 1.05
C ASP A 352 -3.62 10.31 1.57
N GLY A 353 -2.66 9.62 0.95
CA GLY A 353 -1.22 9.90 0.91
C GLY A 353 -0.42 9.78 2.22
N ALA A 354 -0.90 10.36 3.31
CA ALA A 354 -0.06 10.73 4.46
C ALA A 354 0.08 9.65 5.54
N TYR A 355 -0.93 8.77 5.67
CA TYR A 355 -1.05 7.53 6.46
C TYR A 355 -2.43 7.45 7.17
N PRO A 356 -3.24 6.40 6.97
CA PRO A 356 -4.56 6.29 7.60
C PRO A 356 -4.44 5.94 9.09
N HIS A 357 -4.85 6.90 9.92
CA HIS A 357 -4.95 6.77 11.38
C HIS A 357 -6.21 6.03 11.86
N GLN A 358 -7.10 5.65 10.93
CA GLN A 358 -8.33 4.88 11.16
C GLN A 358 -8.44 3.72 10.16
N LEU A 359 -8.83 2.54 10.62
CA LEU A 359 -9.04 1.35 9.80
C LEU A 359 -10.41 1.38 9.11
N GLN A 360 -10.53 2.17 8.04
CA GLN A 360 -11.77 2.24 7.27
C GLN A 360 -12.02 0.97 6.42
N PRO A 361 -13.29 0.58 6.16
CA PRO A 361 -13.62 -0.64 5.43
C PRO A 361 -12.99 -0.78 4.04
N SER A 362 -12.76 0.32 3.31
CA SER A 362 -12.09 0.32 2.00
C SER A 362 -10.62 -0.08 2.10
N LEU A 363 -9.93 0.31 3.17
CA LEU A 363 -8.56 -0.09 3.46
C LEU A 363 -8.49 -1.54 3.95
N LEU A 364 -9.48 -1.98 4.74
CA LEU A 364 -9.61 -3.38 5.16
C LEU A 364 -9.83 -4.31 3.96
N ARG A 365 -10.68 -3.93 2.98
CA ARG A 365 -10.83 -4.67 1.70
C ARG A 365 -9.51 -4.78 0.93
N ALA A 366 -8.73 -3.69 0.83
CA ALA A 366 -7.44 -3.73 0.14
C ALA A 366 -6.41 -4.65 0.84
N TYR A 367 -6.40 -4.66 2.18
CA TYR A 367 -5.56 -5.61 2.93
C TYR A 367 -6.07 -7.05 2.86
N GLN A 368 -7.39 -7.28 2.81
CA GLN A 368 -7.98 -8.62 2.63
C GLN A 368 -7.58 -9.19 1.27
N TRP A 369 -7.74 -8.42 0.19
CA TRP A 369 -7.31 -8.80 -1.15
C TRP A 369 -5.81 -9.15 -1.20
N ALA A 370 -4.96 -8.31 -0.59
CA ALA A 370 -3.50 -8.54 -0.58
C ALA A 370 -3.09 -9.80 0.20
N SER A 371 -3.75 -10.10 1.33
CA SER A 371 -3.56 -11.38 2.03
C SER A 371 -4.12 -12.55 1.23
N THR A 372 -5.31 -12.43 0.65
CA THR A 372 -5.94 -13.48 -0.19
C THR A 372 -5.06 -13.87 -1.37
N LYS A 373 -4.47 -12.90 -2.08
CA LYS A 373 -3.52 -13.17 -3.17
C LYS A 373 -2.25 -13.90 -2.73
N TRP A 374 -1.80 -13.67 -1.49
CA TRP A 374 -0.71 -14.43 -0.89
C TRP A 374 -1.15 -15.83 -0.47
N HIS A 375 -2.37 -16.01 0.03
CA HIS A 375 -2.93 -17.32 0.36
C HIS A 375 -3.11 -18.19 -0.90
N GLU A 376 -3.61 -17.59 -2.00
CA GLU A 376 -3.67 -18.21 -3.34
C GLU A 376 -2.29 -18.71 -3.78
N PHE A 377 -1.26 -17.85 -3.73
CA PHE A 377 0.12 -18.25 -4.04
C PHE A 377 0.62 -19.39 -3.13
N LEU A 378 0.28 -19.35 -1.84
CA LEU A 378 0.64 -20.37 -0.85
C LEU A 378 -0.18 -21.68 -0.94
N HIS A 379 -1.16 -21.77 -1.84
CA HIS A 379 -2.13 -22.87 -1.93
C HIS A 379 -2.93 -23.09 -0.63
N GLN A 380 -3.20 -22.01 0.12
CA GLN A 380 -4.00 -22.05 1.36
C GLN A 380 -5.37 -21.36 1.15
N ALA A 381 -6.43 -21.91 1.71
CA ALA A 381 -7.75 -21.27 1.67
C ALA A 381 -7.78 -19.97 2.50
N SER A 382 -8.37 -18.90 1.97
CA SER A 382 -8.53 -17.62 2.70
C SER A 382 -9.69 -17.62 3.69
N GLN A 383 -10.75 -18.34 3.35
CA GLN A 383 -11.96 -18.53 4.15
C GLN A 383 -12.38 -19.99 3.99
N TYR A 384 -13.14 -20.53 4.94
CA TYR A 384 -13.91 -21.75 4.66
C TYR A 384 -15.05 -21.40 3.72
N ALA A 385 -15.25 -22.20 2.67
CA ALA A 385 -16.45 -22.07 1.85
C ALA A 385 -17.68 -22.27 2.74
N PRO A 386 -18.72 -21.43 2.62
CA PRO A 386 -20.03 -21.79 3.14
C PRO A 386 -20.42 -23.15 2.56
N LEU A 387 -20.94 -24.04 3.40
CA LEU A 387 -21.63 -25.23 2.92
C LEU A 387 -22.92 -24.77 2.23
N LEU A 388 -22.82 -24.49 0.93
CA LEU A 388 -24.00 -24.45 0.07
C LEU A 388 -24.66 -25.81 0.14
N ASP A 389 -25.97 -25.84 0.38
CA ASP A 389 -26.72 -27.06 0.65
C ASP A 389 -26.51 -28.10 -0.46
N ILE A 390 -25.69 -29.12 -0.17
CA ILE A 390 -25.69 -30.36 -0.95
C ILE A 390 -26.99 -31.05 -0.56
N GLU A 391 -28.02 -30.88 -1.40
CA GLU A 391 -29.29 -31.59 -1.27
C GLU A 391 -29.00 -33.09 -1.10
N SER A 392 -29.17 -33.57 0.13
CA SER A 392 -28.96 -34.98 0.43
C SER A 392 -30.05 -35.79 -0.27
N PRO A 393 -29.69 -36.83 -1.05
CA PRO A 393 -30.66 -37.54 -1.89
C PRO A 393 -31.80 -38.09 -1.00
N PRO A 394 -33.07 -37.88 -1.38
CA PRO A 394 -34.19 -38.08 -0.47
C PRO A 394 -34.35 -39.56 -0.10
N VAL A 395 -34.19 -39.85 1.20
CA VAL A 395 -34.44 -41.18 1.76
C VAL A 395 -35.94 -41.50 1.66
N PRO A 396 -36.34 -42.62 1.03
CA PRO A 396 -37.74 -42.91 0.74
C PRO A 396 -38.50 -43.41 1.98
N SER A 397 -38.99 -42.50 2.81
CA SER A 397 -39.90 -42.80 3.92
C SER A 397 -41.23 -43.38 3.42
N ARG A 398 -41.46 -44.68 3.69
CA ARG A 398 -42.75 -45.34 3.50
C ARG A 398 -43.78 -44.82 4.51
N HIS A 399 -44.82 -44.13 4.06
CA HIS A 399 -46.07 -44.00 4.80
C HIS A 399 -47.28 -44.27 3.90
N MET A 400 -48.35 -44.82 4.49
CA MET A 400 -49.50 -45.35 3.75
C MET A 400 -50.42 -44.25 3.22
N CYS A 401 -51.02 -44.50 2.06
CA CYS A 401 -52.08 -43.66 1.51
C CYS A 401 -53.45 -44.04 2.11
N LEU A 402 -54.28 -43.04 2.41
CA LEU A 402 -55.73 -43.18 2.58
C LEU A 402 -56.43 -42.12 1.74
N ASN A 403 -57.29 -42.56 0.81
CA ASN A 403 -57.94 -41.72 -0.19
C ASN A 403 -59.27 -41.12 0.32
N ASN A 404 -59.56 -39.88 -0.07
CA ASN A 404 -60.64 -39.55 -1.02
C ASN A 404 -60.67 -38.02 -1.30
N SER A 405 -60.53 -37.59 -2.57
CA SER A 405 -61.64 -37.31 -3.54
C SER A 405 -62.37 -35.99 -3.21
N ARG A 406 -62.64 -35.02 -4.10
CA ARG A 406 -62.74 -34.86 -5.59
C ARG A 406 -62.62 -33.32 -5.89
N ALA A 407 -62.57 -32.72 -7.10
CA ALA A 407 -62.51 -33.07 -8.53
C ALA A 407 -62.32 -31.72 -9.33
N THR A 408 -61.94 -31.58 -10.62
CA THR A 408 -61.24 -32.38 -11.67
C THR A 408 -60.94 -31.46 -12.87
N ARG A 409 -59.82 -31.69 -13.61
CA ARG A 409 -59.54 -31.24 -15.01
C ARG A 409 -59.28 -29.72 -15.22
N SER A 410 -58.51 -29.24 -16.22
CA SER A 410 -57.64 -29.87 -17.25
C SER A 410 -56.50 -28.87 -17.60
N MET A 411 -55.27 -29.28 -18.01
CA MET A 411 -54.81 -29.49 -19.42
C MET A 411 -55.33 -28.44 -20.42
N MET A 412 -54.57 -27.80 -21.34
CA MET A 412 -53.15 -27.81 -21.80
C MET A 412 -52.94 -26.50 -22.66
N THR A 413 -51.84 -26.09 -23.34
CA THR A 413 -50.55 -26.70 -23.79
C THR A 413 -49.51 -25.60 -24.15
N ASN A 414 -48.20 -25.93 -24.08
CA ASN A 414 -47.07 -25.55 -24.99
C ASN A 414 -46.73 -24.10 -25.45
N SER A 415 -45.41 -23.81 -25.44
CA SER A 415 -44.58 -23.27 -26.56
C SER A 415 -44.29 -21.75 -26.77
N LYS A 416 -43.00 -21.41 -26.54
CA LYS A 416 -42.06 -20.58 -27.35
C LYS A 416 -42.34 -19.08 -27.69
N GLN A 417 -41.53 -18.23 -27.03
CA GLN A 417 -40.71 -17.13 -27.59
C GLN A 417 -41.35 -15.86 -28.20
N PRO A 418 -40.60 -14.72 -28.28
CA PRO A 418 -41.18 -13.38 -28.42
C PRO A 418 -41.16 -12.81 -29.85
N VAL A 419 -41.97 -11.76 -30.08
CA VAL A 419 -42.01 -10.96 -31.31
C VAL A 419 -41.83 -9.46 -30.98
N THR A 420 -41.18 -8.72 -31.88
CA THR A 420 -40.85 -7.29 -31.77
C THR A 420 -41.87 -6.39 -32.48
N VAL A 421 -42.24 -5.25 -31.87
CA VAL A 421 -42.87 -4.10 -32.56
C VAL A 421 -42.40 -2.78 -31.90
N ALA A 422 -42.22 -1.72 -32.69
CA ALA A 422 -41.80 -0.38 -32.24
C ALA A 422 -42.94 0.67 -32.35
N PRO A 423 -42.89 1.79 -31.60
CA PRO A 423 -43.79 2.94 -31.76
C PRO A 423 -43.23 4.04 -32.70
N LYS A 424 -44.12 4.91 -33.21
CA LYS A 424 -43.80 5.95 -34.22
C LYS A 424 -43.69 7.39 -33.64
N LYS A 425 -43.05 8.28 -34.42
CA LYS A 425 -42.75 9.70 -34.15
C LYS A 425 -43.97 10.59 -33.83
N ARG A 426 -43.74 11.72 -33.13
CA ARG A 426 -44.46 12.99 -33.37
C ARG A 426 -43.53 14.21 -33.24
N LYS A 427 -43.87 15.30 -33.96
CA LYS A 427 -43.03 16.50 -34.23
C LYS A 427 -42.67 17.36 -32.99
N ARG A 428 -41.52 18.03 -33.07
CA ARG A 428 -41.34 19.47 -32.77
C ARG A 428 -40.51 20.12 -33.90
N LEU A 429 -40.49 21.45 -33.98
CA LEU A 429 -39.96 22.23 -35.11
C LEU A 429 -38.50 22.68 -34.91
N ASN A 430 -37.85 23.06 -36.01
CA ASN A 430 -36.52 23.70 -36.04
C ASN A 430 -36.54 25.09 -35.36
N ASN A 431 -35.35 25.53 -34.95
CA ASN A 431 -34.68 26.60 -35.68
C ASN A 431 -33.20 26.23 -35.83
N ASP A 432 -32.64 26.51 -37.01
CA ASP A 432 -31.20 26.54 -37.29
C ASP A 432 -30.60 27.83 -36.66
N ASP A 433 -29.31 28.15 -36.60
CA ASP A 433 -28.08 27.78 -37.33
C ASP A 433 -26.90 28.08 -36.32
N THR A 434 -25.63 27.70 -36.40
CA THR A 434 -24.75 27.26 -37.50
C THR A 434 -23.75 26.19 -37.05
N SER A 435 -23.49 25.15 -37.85
CA SER A 435 -22.29 24.29 -37.74
C SER A 435 -22.08 23.48 -39.03
N ARG A 436 -21.20 23.95 -39.92
CA ARG A 436 -21.10 23.46 -41.30
C ARG A 436 -19.75 22.77 -41.58
N SER A 437 -19.79 21.44 -41.74
CA SER A 437 -18.67 20.59 -42.24
C SER A 437 -17.43 20.54 -41.30
N ILE A 438 -16.51 19.56 -41.39
CA ILE A 438 -16.14 18.64 -42.47
C ILE A 438 -16.11 17.17 -42.01
N LYS A 439 -16.40 16.24 -42.93
CA LYS A 439 -16.10 14.80 -42.81
C LYS A 439 -15.59 14.29 -44.17
N LYS A 440 -14.82 13.19 -44.12
CA LYS A 440 -13.96 12.62 -45.21
C LYS A 440 -12.69 13.46 -45.46
N THR A 441 -11.58 12.87 -45.91
CA THR A 441 -11.37 11.47 -46.37
C THR A 441 -10.15 10.84 -45.67
N LEU A 442 -10.17 9.52 -45.49
CA LEU A 442 -8.98 8.73 -45.18
C LEU A 442 -8.42 8.20 -46.50
N ASP A 443 -7.22 8.61 -46.87
CA ASP A 443 -6.48 8.04 -48.01
C ASP A 443 -5.03 7.80 -47.61
N SER A 444 -4.48 6.67 -48.05
CA SER A 444 -3.16 6.18 -47.65
C SER A 444 -2.10 6.43 -48.72
N SER A 445 -1.25 7.43 -48.53
CA SER A 445 -0.05 7.62 -49.35
C SER A 445 1.12 8.18 -48.54
N SER A 446 2.18 7.39 -48.45
CA SER A 446 3.45 7.78 -47.80
C SER A 446 4.10 8.92 -48.59
N SER A 447 4.12 10.12 -48.01
CA SER A 447 4.70 11.32 -48.61
C SER A 447 5.40 12.17 -47.56
N ILE A 448 6.65 12.55 -47.83
CA ILE A 448 7.48 13.36 -46.92
C ILE A 448 6.89 14.79 -46.91
N ARG A 449 6.37 15.23 -45.76
CA ARG A 449 5.87 16.59 -45.61
C ARG A 449 7.00 17.55 -45.23
N THR A 450 7.13 18.62 -46.01
CA THR A 450 7.99 19.77 -45.70
C THR A 450 7.55 20.44 -44.39
N HIS A 451 8.52 20.94 -43.62
CA HIS A 451 8.30 21.41 -42.25
C HIS A 451 7.57 22.76 -42.16
N THR A 452 6.24 22.76 -42.20
CA THR A 452 5.42 23.89 -41.72
C THR A 452 5.29 23.88 -40.20
N ALA A 453 5.22 25.06 -39.58
CA ALA A 453 5.06 25.18 -38.12
C ALA A 453 3.71 24.64 -37.66
N VAL A 454 3.71 23.66 -36.75
CA VAL A 454 2.48 23.01 -36.26
C VAL A 454 1.99 23.73 -35.00
N ARG A 455 0.77 24.27 -35.04
CA ARG A 455 0.24 25.20 -34.03
C ARG A 455 -1.19 24.81 -33.62
N ILE A 456 -1.50 24.99 -32.35
CA ILE A 456 -2.87 25.10 -31.82
C ILE A 456 -3.01 26.52 -31.29
N ASP A 457 -3.87 27.31 -31.94
CA ASP A 457 -3.98 28.74 -31.66
C ASP A 457 -4.27 29.05 -30.19
N GLY A 458 -3.54 30.05 -29.67
CA GLY A 458 -3.57 30.44 -28.26
C GLY A 458 -2.95 29.45 -27.26
N LEU A 459 -2.72 28.19 -27.63
CA LEU A 459 -2.27 27.12 -26.71
C LEU A 459 -0.80 26.73 -26.87
N ALA A 460 -0.42 26.18 -28.03
CA ALA A 460 0.91 25.57 -28.22
C ALA A 460 1.41 25.69 -29.66
N ALA A 461 2.72 25.80 -29.84
CA ALA A 461 3.37 25.73 -31.15
C ALA A 461 4.62 24.84 -31.09
N ILE A 462 4.86 24.09 -32.16
CA ILE A 462 6.12 23.41 -32.46
C ILE A 462 6.74 24.16 -33.64
N LEU A 463 7.97 24.64 -33.48
CA LEU A 463 8.68 25.35 -34.54
C LEU A 463 9.38 24.36 -35.48
N PRO A 464 9.45 24.62 -36.79
CA PRO A 464 10.12 23.73 -37.73
C PRO A 464 11.65 23.80 -37.59
N GLU A 465 12.18 24.97 -37.21
CA GLU A 465 13.62 25.22 -36.98
C GLU A 465 14.13 24.69 -35.64
N TYR A 466 13.25 24.50 -34.64
CA TYR A 466 13.61 24.09 -33.28
C TYR A 466 12.62 23.02 -32.82
N PRO A 467 13.03 21.75 -32.65
CA PRO A 467 12.14 20.64 -32.28
C PRO A 467 11.73 20.71 -30.80
N ILE A 468 11.01 21.76 -30.42
CA ILE A 468 10.56 22.08 -29.07
C ILE A 468 9.10 22.51 -29.10
N LEU A 469 8.38 22.24 -28.01
CA LEU A 469 7.04 22.78 -27.82
C LEU A 469 7.12 24.09 -27.02
N ILE A 470 6.57 25.16 -27.58
CA ILE A 470 6.41 26.46 -26.94
C ILE A 470 4.96 26.58 -26.46
N CYS A 471 4.78 26.89 -25.17
CA CYS A 471 3.48 27.29 -24.65
C CYS A 471 3.17 28.73 -25.09
N LEU A 472 2.11 28.91 -25.86
CA LEU A 472 1.72 30.23 -26.37
C LEU A 472 1.13 31.14 -25.28
N ILE A 473 0.65 30.56 -24.17
CA ILE A 473 0.01 31.26 -23.06
C ILE A 473 1.05 31.99 -22.19
N CYS A 474 2.17 31.33 -21.84
CA CYS A 474 3.26 31.96 -21.06
C CYS A 474 4.49 32.33 -21.89
N LYS A 475 4.53 32.00 -23.19
CA LYS A 475 5.61 32.29 -24.14
C LYS A 475 6.98 31.74 -23.66
N THR A 476 6.99 30.45 -23.28
CA THR A 476 8.20 29.72 -22.85
C THR A 476 8.23 28.31 -23.45
N ALA A 477 9.43 27.75 -23.67
CA ALA A 477 9.57 26.36 -24.06
C ALA A 477 9.17 25.40 -22.91
N VAL A 478 8.68 24.22 -23.29
CA VAL A 478 8.14 23.20 -22.36
C VAL A 478 8.95 21.92 -22.51
N ARG A 479 9.32 21.28 -21.40
CA ARG A 479 10.09 20.03 -21.40
C ARG A 479 9.21 18.84 -21.85
N PRO A 480 9.72 17.92 -22.69
CA PRO A 480 8.93 16.88 -23.35
C PRO A 480 8.38 15.80 -22.40
N GLY A 481 7.54 14.92 -22.96
CA GLY A 481 6.87 13.83 -22.23
C GLY A 481 5.95 14.37 -21.14
N LYS A 482 6.00 13.78 -19.93
CA LYS A 482 5.16 14.18 -18.78
C LYS A 482 5.34 15.66 -18.36
N GLY A 483 6.38 16.35 -18.83
CA GLY A 483 6.55 17.79 -18.65
C GLY A 483 5.48 18.62 -19.36
N ILE A 484 5.01 18.19 -20.54
CA ILE A 484 4.01 18.89 -21.35
C ILE A 484 2.65 18.88 -20.63
N GLU A 485 2.11 17.68 -20.38
CA GLU A 485 0.83 17.51 -19.69
C GLU A 485 0.81 18.22 -18.32
N SER A 486 1.91 18.10 -17.56
CA SER A 486 2.05 18.75 -16.25
C SER A 486 2.07 20.28 -16.36
N HIS A 487 2.78 20.85 -17.34
CA HIS A 487 2.83 22.30 -17.55
C HIS A 487 1.43 22.86 -17.84
N PHE A 488 0.72 22.31 -18.83
CA PHE A 488 -0.60 22.82 -19.21
C PHE A 488 -1.68 22.55 -18.15
N ARG A 489 -1.63 21.39 -17.45
CA ARG A 489 -2.57 21.08 -16.35
C ARG A 489 -2.35 21.96 -15.12
N HIS A 490 -1.11 22.23 -14.71
CA HIS A 490 -0.85 22.94 -13.45
C HIS A 490 -0.68 24.45 -13.62
N ASN A 491 0.08 24.91 -14.61
CA ASN A 491 0.33 26.34 -14.81
C ASN A 491 -0.85 27.04 -15.48
N HIS A 492 -1.58 26.34 -16.36
CA HIS A 492 -2.67 26.89 -17.17
C HIS A 492 -4.04 26.28 -16.88
N ARG A 493 -4.13 25.33 -15.94
CA ARG A 493 -5.38 24.70 -15.46
C ARG A 493 -6.21 24.02 -16.56
N LEU A 494 -5.60 23.67 -17.70
CA LEU A 494 -6.25 23.04 -18.84
C LEU A 494 -6.74 21.62 -18.52
N LYS A 495 -7.91 21.27 -19.08
CA LYS A 495 -8.65 20.02 -18.85
C LYS A 495 -9.41 19.63 -20.13
N GLY A 496 -9.91 18.39 -20.18
CA GLY A 496 -10.75 17.90 -21.27
C GLY A 496 -10.06 17.93 -22.64
N GLU A 497 -10.84 18.18 -23.69
CA GLU A 497 -10.38 18.07 -25.08
C GLU A 497 -9.20 18.99 -25.42
N MET A 498 -9.08 20.18 -24.82
CA MET A 498 -7.94 21.08 -25.05
C MET A 498 -6.62 20.46 -24.58
N LEU A 499 -6.63 19.72 -23.47
CA LEU A 499 -5.43 19.02 -22.98
C LEU A 499 -5.14 17.76 -23.81
N LYS A 500 -6.18 17.07 -24.31
CA LYS A 500 -6.00 15.97 -25.28
C LYS A 500 -5.37 16.48 -26.59
N ALA A 501 -5.82 17.61 -27.11
CA ALA A 501 -5.30 18.21 -28.34
C ALA A 501 -3.81 18.56 -28.21
N VAL A 502 -3.39 19.17 -27.10
CA VAL A 502 -1.96 19.46 -26.84
C VAL A 502 -1.12 18.18 -26.63
N ASN A 503 -1.72 17.10 -26.12
CA ASN A 503 -1.05 15.80 -26.04
C ASN A 503 -0.93 15.13 -27.43
N ALA A 504 -1.96 15.18 -28.26
CA ALA A 504 -1.93 14.68 -29.64
C ALA A 504 -0.96 15.49 -30.54
N LEU A 505 -0.79 16.79 -30.27
CA LEU A 505 0.11 17.67 -31.03
C LEU A 505 1.56 17.18 -31.05
N HIS A 506 2.01 16.53 -29.97
CA HIS A 506 3.40 16.11 -29.80
C HIS A 506 3.63 14.60 -29.87
N SER A 507 2.58 13.77 -29.96
CA SER A 507 2.75 12.31 -30.08
C SER A 507 3.38 11.88 -31.40
N GLU A 508 3.39 12.76 -32.41
CA GLU A 508 4.02 12.55 -33.72
C GLU A 508 5.41 13.23 -33.84
N TRP A 509 5.90 13.89 -32.79
CA TRP A 509 7.11 14.74 -32.85
C TRP A 509 8.18 14.34 -31.82
N THR A 510 9.39 14.03 -32.31
CA THR A 510 10.58 13.79 -31.48
C THR A 510 11.15 15.11 -30.95
N LEU A 511 10.55 15.62 -29.87
CA LEU A 511 10.94 16.88 -29.25
C LEU A 511 12.22 16.76 -28.40
N GLN A 512 13.15 17.69 -28.58
CA GLN A 512 14.31 17.89 -27.71
C GLN A 512 13.89 18.50 -26.36
N ASP A 513 14.68 18.25 -25.31
CA ASP A 513 14.48 18.88 -24.01
C ASP A 513 15.20 20.24 -23.94
N PRO A 514 14.48 21.36 -23.71
CA PRO A 514 15.10 22.68 -23.59
C PRO A 514 16.10 22.83 -22.43
N LEU A 515 16.21 21.85 -21.53
CA LEU A 515 17.26 21.77 -20.51
C LEU A 515 18.65 21.41 -21.07
N HIS A 516 18.72 20.83 -22.27
CA HIS A 516 19.95 20.36 -22.90
C HIS A 516 20.35 21.19 -24.14
N MET A 517 19.57 22.21 -24.49
CA MET A 517 19.92 23.14 -25.56
C MET A 517 20.80 24.28 -25.02
N SER A 518 21.90 24.56 -25.71
CA SER A 518 22.72 25.75 -25.46
C SER A 518 21.92 27.04 -25.69
N PRO A 519 22.32 28.17 -25.07
CA PRO A 519 21.91 29.50 -25.50
C PRO A 519 22.29 29.71 -26.97
N ARG A 520 21.51 30.52 -27.70
CA ARG A 520 21.90 30.91 -29.06
C ARG A 520 23.07 31.91 -29.05
N ASP A 521 23.72 32.05 -30.19
CA ASP A 521 24.77 33.05 -30.40
C ASP A 521 24.25 34.47 -30.15
N LYS A 522 25.18 35.37 -29.76
CA LYS A 522 24.88 36.81 -29.59
C LYS A 522 24.22 37.36 -30.86
N GLU A 523 23.27 38.27 -30.68
CA GLU A 523 22.57 38.97 -31.78
C GLU A 523 21.81 38.03 -32.73
N SER A 524 21.46 36.82 -32.26
CA SER A 524 20.51 35.95 -32.94
C SER A 524 19.16 36.65 -33.18
N ARG A 525 18.51 36.38 -34.32
CA ARG A 525 17.09 36.73 -34.49
C ARG A 525 16.24 36.13 -33.37
N ALA A 526 15.29 36.90 -32.85
CA ALA A 526 14.38 36.45 -31.81
C ALA A 526 13.62 35.17 -32.26
N VAL A 527 13.65 34.14 -31.42
CA VAL A 527 12.91 32.89 -31.64
C VAL A 527 11.41 33.20 -31.54
N PRO A 528 10.59 32.86 -32.55
CA PRO A 528 9.15 33.09 -32.53
C PRO A 528 8.49 32.52 -31.27
N ASP A 529 7.47 33.22 -30.76
CA ASP A 529 6.67 32.82 -29.59
C ASP A 529 7.41 32.64 -28.25
N LEU A 530 8.73 32.86 -28.16
CA LEU A 530 9.42 33.00 -26.87
C LEU A 530 9.41 34.44 -26.37
N LYS A 531 9.18 34.60 -25.06
CA LYS A 531 9.13 35.92 -24.42
C LYS A 531 10.50 36.60 -24.44
N VAL A 532 10.63 37.61 -25.30
CA VAL A 532 11.68 38.64 -25.19
C VAL A 532 11.52 39.39 -23.86
N LYS A 533 12.65 39.72 -23.23
CA LYS A 533 12.73 40.46 -21.97
C LYS A 533 13.81 41.53 -22.10
N HIS A 534 13.53 42.75 -21.66
CA HIS A 534 14.58 43.73 -21.42
C HIS A 534 15.53 43.23 -20.31
N GLY A 535 16.82 43.51 -20.46
CA GLY A 535 17.86 43.16 -19.51
C GLY A 535 19.18 43.88 -19.78
N PHE A 536 20.22 43.39 -19.12
CA PHE A 536 21.53 44.06 -19.02
C PHE A 536 22.64 43.11 -19.47
N SER A 537 23.48 43.59 -20.39
CA SER A 537 24.72 42.97 -20.84
C SER A 537 25.91 43.61 -20.12
N CYS A 538 26.91 42.82 -19.73
CA CYS A 538 28.19 43.34 -19.23
C CYS A 538 29.11 43.70 -20.39
N LYS A 539 29.67 44.91 -20.37
CA LYS A 539 30.62 45.36 -21.41
C LYS A 539 31.96 44.60 -21.39
N VAL A 540 32.32 44.00 -20.27
CA VAL A 540 33.66 43.42 -20.03
C VAL A 540 33.67 41.88 -20.02
N CYS A 541 32.51 41.22 -19.90
CA CYS A 541 32.42 39.77 -20.03
C CYS A 541 31.05 39.28 -20.51
N ILE A 542 30.91 37.98 -20.76
CA ILE A 542 29.69 37.34 -21.31
C ILE A 542 28.47 37.29 -20.35
N TYR A 543 28.43 38.10 -19.29
CA TYR A 543 27.37 38.05 -18.29
C TYR A 543 26.10 38.81 -18.73
N LEU A 544 24.95 38.12 -18.67
CA LEU A 544 23.62 38.63 -19.05
C LEU A 544 22.61 38.44 -17.89
N THR A 545 21.79 39.45 -17.60
CA THR A 545 20.77 39.39 -16.53
C THR A 545 19.56 40.29 -16.79
N ILE A 546 18.37 39.87 -16.38
CA ILE A 546 17.15 40.72 -16.38
C ILE A 546 16.99 41.54 -15.08
N SER A 547 17.96 41.48 -14.17
CA SER A 547 17.91 42.15 -12.86
C SER A 547 19.12 43.04 -12.65
N LYS A 548 18.86 44.33 -12.42
CA LYS A 548 19.87 45.37 -12.19
C LYS A 548 20.66 45.11 -10.90
N ASP A 549 20.00 44.65 -9.83
CA ASP A 549 20.67 44.30 -8.57
C ASP A 549 21.65 43.13 -8.75
N ASN A 550 21.30 42.15 -9.58
CA ASN A 550 22.19 41.04 -9.91
C ASN A 550 23.36 41.52 -10.79
N PHE A 551 23.13 42.49 -11.67
CA PHE A 551 24.21 43.14 -12.42
C PHE A 551 25.20 43.85 -11.48
N VAL A 552 24.71 44.68 -10.55
CA VAL A 552 25.55 45.40 -9.58
C VAL A 552 26.37 44.42 -8.72
N LYS A 553 25.77 43.30 -8.28
CA LYS A 553 26.46 42.23 -7.54
C LYS A 553 27.53 41.52 -8.40
N HIS A 554 27.24 41.28 -9.68
CA HIS A 554 28.21 40.72 -10.62
C HIS A 554 29.40 41.68 -10.82
N CYS A 555 29.14 42.93 -11.21
CA CYS A 555 30.19 43.93 -11.44
C CYS A 555 31.05 44.13 -10.18
N SER A 556 30.42 44.24 -9.00
CA SER A 556 31.13 44.37 -7.72
C SER A 556 32.06 43.19 -7.38
N LYS A 557 31.82 41.99 -7.93
CA LYS A 557 32.56 40.75 -7.63
C LYS A 557 33.55 40.36 -8.73
N SER A 558 33.16 40.52 -9.99
CA SER A 558 33.93 40.10 -11.18
C SER A 558 34.77 41.23 -11.76
N HIS A 559 34.41 42.48 -11.51
CA HIS A 559 35.06 43.68 -12.06
C HIS A 559 35.30 44.76 -10.99
N PRO A 560 36.01 44.45 -9.88
CA PRO A 560 36.26 45.41 -8.80
C PRO A 560 37.01 46.68 -9.26
N GLU A 561 37.78 46.60 -10.34
CA GLU A 561 38.49 47.70 -10.98
C GLU A 561 37.56 48.77 -11.60
N LEU A 562 36.34 48.40 -11.99
CA LEU A 562 35.38 49.32 -12.64
C LEU A 562 34.55 50.13 -11.64
N ARG A 563 34.72 49.90 -10.32
CA ARG A 563 33.92 50.52 -9.25
C ARG A 563 34.01 52.05 -9.17
N THR A 564 35.08 52.63 -9.70
CA THR A 564 35.34 54.08 -9.71
C THR A 564 35.05 54.75 -11.05
N SER A 565 34.64 53.99 -12.08
CA SER A 565 34.31 54.55 -13.39
C SER A 565 32.94 55.25 -13.37
N THR A 566 32.86 56.41 -13.99
CA THR A 566 31.63 57.19 -14.20
C THR A 566 30.80 56.67 -15.38
N GLU A 567 31.36 55.78 -16.22
CA GLU A 567 30.66 55.25 -17.39
C GLU A 567 29.66 54.13 -17.04
N ARG A 568 28.65 53.95 -17.90
CA ARG A 568 27.72 52.81 -17.79
C ARG A 568 28.46 51.51 -18.13
N GLN A 569 28.71 50.70 -17.10
CA GLN A 569 29.35 49.38 -17.17
C GLN A 569 28.46 48.28 -17.81
N TYR A 570 27.21 48.62 -18.12
CA TYR A 570 26.26 47.74 -18.78
C TYR A 570 25.70 48.38 -20.05
N GLU A 571 25.21 47.51 -20.93
CA GLU A 571 24.35 47.85 -22.08
C GLU A 571 22.95 47.29 -21.84
N GLU A 572 21.93 48.01 -22.27
CA GLU A 572 20.54 47.54 -22.21
C GLU A 572 20.23 46.75 -23.49
N VAL A 573 19.73 45.53 -23.32
CA VAL A 573 19.63 44.54 -24.40
C VAL A 573 18.34 43.74 -24.29
N SER A 574 17.77 43.37 -25.44
CA SER A 574 16.72 42.35 -25.51
C SER A 574 17.31 40.96 -25.32
N LEU A 575 16.74 40.20 -24.38
CA LEU A 575 17.15 38.86 -23.99
C LEU A 575 16.03 37.84 -24.23
N GLN A 576 16.38 36.67 -24.72
CA GLN A 576 15.52 35.48 -24.68
C GLN A 576 16.17 34.36 -23.85
N THR A 577 15.37 33.36 -23.49
CA THR A 577 15.82 32.16 -22.76
C THR A 577 14.88 30.99 -23.01
N TRP A 578 15.41 29.78 -23.07
CA TRP A 578 14.63 28.56 -23.24
C TRP A 578 13.77 28.23 -22.01
N LEU A 579 14.33 28.37 -20.80
CA LEU A 579 13.71 27.96 -19.53
C LEU A 579 13.78 29.05 -18.45
N GLY A 580 12.79 29.06 -17.56
CA GLY A 580 12.74 30.00 -16.43
C GLY A 580 13.37 29.48 -15.13
N GLY A 581 13.54 30.38 -14.16
CA GLY A 581 13.96 30.04 -12.81
C GLY A 581 15.41 29.55 -12.72
N LYS A 582 15.63 28.46 -11.99
CA LYS A 582 16.98 27.91 -11.70
C LYS A 582 17.71 27.27 -12.91
N TYR A 583 17.07 27.20 -14.06
CA TYR A 583 17.64 26.69 -15.32
C TYR A 583 17.81 27.79 -16.37
N VAL A 584 17.74 29.06 -15.96
CA VAL A 584 17.78 30.18 -16.88
C VAL A 584 19.18 30.41 -17.44
N GLN A 585 19.26 30.47 -18.76
CA GLN A 585 20.44 30.90 -19.50
C GLN A 585 19.97 31.86 -20.59
N TYR A 586 20.54 33.06 -20.64
CA TYR A 586 20.13 34.12 -21.56
C TYR A 586 21.04 34.17 -22.79
N TRP A 587 20.50 34.62 -23.91
CA TRP A 587 21.25 35.14 -25.06
C TRP A 587 20.66 36.49 -25.49
N THR A 588 21.47 37.34 -26.11
CA THR A 588 20.99 38.59 -26.72
C THR A 588 20.28 38.31 -28.03
N VAL A 589 19.19 39.02 -28.28
CA VAL A 589 18.49 39.01 -29.58
C VAL A 589 18.47 40.41 -30.16
N LEU A 590 18.55 40.51 -31.49
CA LEU A 590 18.28 41.76 -32.19
C LEU A 590 16.80 42.11 -32.03
N ASP A 591 16.51 43.38 -31.70
CA ASP A 591 15.16 43.92 -31.79
C ASP A 591 14.67 43.90 -33.25
N CYS A 592 13.35 43.77 -33.41
CA CYS A 592 12.67 43.53 -34.69
C CYS A 592 11.71 44.69 -35.01
#